data_AF-A0A5K1K5Q5-F1
#
_entry.id   AF-A0A5K1K5Q5-F1
#
_cell.length_a   1.000
_cell.length_b   1.000
_cell.length_c   1.000
_cell.angle_alpha   90.00
_cell.angle_beta   90.00
_cell.angle_gamma   90.00
#
_symmetry.space_group_name_H-M   'P 1'
#
loop_
_entity.id
_entity.type
_entity.pdbx_description
1 polymer ?
#
loop_
_entity_poly.entity_id
_entity_poly.type
_entity_poly.pdbx_seq_one_letter_code
_entity_poly.pdbx_strand_id
1 'polypeptide(L)'
;MEVANNVVTVTFAQSRVNQELAKEGIPLPFGSKFWASNWPTGKSPFPGLIVHLIPSVIVLIAPPPAVAYPFILDVEGYPTQIINLFIVIGLFWLRYHKPNAAPRPFKVWLPFAVFFLAACIFLIIAPFLKPANGVGDTPPLPYYLYCLVGIAVMAAGVLYWACWRIVPRWFGYDFVPRKEKLRDGTVVTVFSAKKRD
;
A
#
# COMPACT_ATOMS: atom_id res chain seq x y z
N MET A 1 23.78 -8.51 -11.46
CA MET A 1 23.91 -7.16 -10.83
C MET A 1 22.65 -6.33 -10.95
N GLU A 2 21.91 -6.39 -12.07
CA GLU A 2 20.69 -5.60 -12.29
C GLU A 2 19.54 -5.93 -11.32
N VAL A 3 19.28 -7.21 -11.05
CA VAL A 3 18.19 -7.65 -10.16
C VAL A 3 18.38 -7.15 -8.73
N ALA A 4 19.59 -7.26 -8.19
CA ALA A 4 19.91 -6.79 -6.84
C ALA A 4 19.72 -5.26 -6.70
N ASN A 5 20.06 -4.50 -7.73
CA ASN A 5 19.86 -3.04 -7.74
C ASN A 5 18.37 -2.65 -7.73
N ASN A 6 17.54 -3.37 -8.49
CA ASN A 6 16.10 -3.17 -8.51
C ASN A 6 15.48 -3.41 -7.12
N VAL A 7 15.80 -4.55 -6.51
CA VAL A 7 15.28 -4.92 -5.17
C VAL A 7 15.63 -3.86 -4.12
N VAL A 8 16.88 -3.40 -4.08
CA VAL A 8 17.29 -2.34 -3.13
C VAL A 8 16.53 -1.04 -3.36
N THR A 9 16.32 -0.66 -4.63
CA THR A 9 15.61 0.57 -4.99
C THR A 9 14.14 0.51 -4.57
N VAL A 10 13.46 -0.60 -4.86
CA VAL A 10 12.06 -0.82 -4.47
C VAL A 10 11.91 -0.86 -2.95
N THR A 11 12.80 -1.57 -2.26
CA THR A 11 12.79 -1.68 -0.79
C THR A 11 12.93 -0.29 -0.14
N PHE A 12 13.82 0.54 -0.67
CA PHE A 12 13.99 1.92 -0.19
C PHE A 12 12.74 2.77 -0.43
N ALA A 13 12.15 2.71 -1.63
CA ALA A 13 10.93 3.45 -1.95
C ALA A 13 9.75 3.06 -1.03
N GLN A 14 9.53 1.76 -0.85
CA GLN A 14 8.47 1.24 0.02
C GLN A 14 8.69 1.60 1.50
N SER A 15 9.94 1.61 1.97
CA SER A 15 10.27 2.03 3.34
C SER A 15 9.88 3.49 3.62
N ARG A 16 10.01 4.36 2.62
CA ARG A 16 9.63 5.78 2.71
C ARG A 16 8.11 5.97 2.71
N VAL A 17 7.39 5.19 1.91
CA VAL A 17 5.91 5.18 1.96
C VAL A 17 5.42 4.84 3.36
N ASN A 18 5.93 3.76 3.96
CA ASN A 18 5.58 3.39 5.34
C ASN A 18 5.92 4.49 6.36
N GLN A 19 7.04 5.18 6.16
CA GLN A 19 7.45 6.29 7.02
C GLN A 19 6.49 7.48 6.94
N GLU A 20 6.02 7.85 5.74
CA GLU A 20 5.06 8.95 5.57
C GLU A 20 3.68 8.57 6.14
N LEU A 21 3.22 7.34 5.93
CA LEU A 21 2.01 6.81 6.58
C LEU A 21 2.11 6.89 8.12
N ALA A 22 3.29 6.57 8.68
CA ALA A 22 3.56 6.69 10.10
C ALA A 22 3.52 8.14 10.60
N LYS A 23 4.02 9.11 9.82
CA LYS A 23 3.98 10.54 10.15
C LYS A 23 2.57 11.11 10.11
N GLU A 24 1.72 10.62 9.21
CA GLU A 24 0.29 10.91 9.18
C GLU A 24 -0.48 10.28 10.35
N GLY A 25 0.19 9.42 11.14
CA GLY A 25 -0.35 8.81 12.35
C GLY A 25 -1.15 7.54 12.07
N ILE A 26 -1.07 6.98 10.86
CA ILE A 26 -1.72 5.70 10.56
C ILE A 26 -1.22 4.66 11.57
N PRO A 27 -2.14 3.90 12.19
CA PRO A 27 -1.76 2.89 13.17
C PRO A 27 -0.88 1.84 12.49
N LEU A 28 0.40 1.87 12.76
CA LEU A 28 1.32 0.79 12.42
C LEU A 28 1.57 -0.04 13.68
N PRO A 29 1.66 -1.38 13.57
CA PRO A 29 1.97 -2.25 14.71
C PRO A 29 3.27 -1.76 15.37
N PHE A 30 3.39 -1.72 16.70
CA PHE A 30 4.53 -1.10 17.43
C PHE A 30 4.57 0.44 17.53
N GLY A 31 3.55 1.14 17.01
CA GLY A 31 3.33 2.58 17.24
C GLY A 31 4.02 3.51 16.24
N SER A 32 3.36 4.63 15.90
CA SER A 32 3.78 5.56 14.84
C SER A 32 5.19 6.14 15.04
N LYS A 33 5.66 6.28 16.29
CA LYS A 33 7.01 6.76 16.62
C LYS A 33 8.13 5.83 16.17
N PHE A 34 7.89 4.51 16.21
CA PHE A 34 8.89 3.53 15.78
C PHE A 34 9.07 3.58 14.25
N TRP A 35 7.98 3.61 13.50
CA TRP A 35 8.01 3.60 12.03
C TRP A 35 8.33 4.94 11.38
N ALA A 36 8.02 6.06 12.05
CA ALA A 36 8.41 7.38 11.56
C ALA A 36 9.89 7.70 11.79
N SER A 37 10.59 6.91 12.62
CA SER A 37 11.97 7.17 13.05
C SER A 37 12.99 7.00 11.92
N ASN A 38 13.97 7.91 11.87
CA ASN A 38 15.15 7.83 11.00
C ASN A 38 16.36 7.14 11.70
N TRP A 39 16.15 6.51 12.85
CA TRP A 39 17.21 5.79 13.57
C TRP A 39 17.68 4.55 12.77
N PRO A 40 18.98 4.20 12.76
CA PRO A 40 20.11 4.79 13.50
C PRO A 40 20.88 5.86 12.73
N THR A 41 20.73 5.94 11.40
CA THR A 41 21.60 6.75 10.53
C THR A 41 21.15 8.22 10.41
N GLY A 42 19.97 8.56 10.93
CA GLY A 42 19.39 9.91 10.87
C GLY A 42 18.84 10.31 9.50
N LYS A 43 19.04 9.47 8.46
CA LYS A 43 18.66 9.76 7.06
C LYS A 43 17.71 8.74 6.43
N SER A 44 17.63 7.53 6.98
CA SER A 44 16.85 6.42 6.41
C SER A 44 15.99 5.72 7.47
N PRO A 45 14.75 5.32 7.12
CA PRO A 45 13.87 4.60 8.03
C PRO A 45 14.28 3.12 8.11
N PHE A 46 15.19 2.79 9.02
CA PHE A 46 15.66 1.42 9.25
C PHE A 46 14.53 0.42 9.61
N PRO A 47 13.51 0.78 10.41
CA PRO A 47 12.39 -0.13 10.68
C PRO A 47 11.58 -0.49 9.44
N GLY A 48 11.38 0.48 8.53
CA GLY A 48 10.72 0.27 7.25
C GLY A 48 11.55 -0.62 6.31
N LEU A 49 12.88 -0.49 6.35
CA LEU A 49 13.79 -1.32 5.55
C LEU A 49 13.79 -2.78 6.03
N ILE A 50 13.86 -3.04 7.34
CA ILE A 50 13.90 -4.41 7.88
C ILE A 50 12.62 -5.18 7.55
N VAL A 51 11.46 -4.54 7.70
CA VAL A 51 10.17 -5.21 7.50
C VAL A 51 9.90 -5.53 6.04
N HIS A 52 10.53 -4.83 5.10
CA HIS A 52 10.48 -5.21 3.69
C HIS A 52 11.58 -6.20 3.32
N LEU A 53 12.78 -6.06 3.90
CA LEU A 53 13.93 -6.91 3.60
C LEU A 53 13.71 -8.36 4.08
N ILE A 54 13.17 -8.57 5.28
CA ILE A 54 12.99 -9.93 5.83
C ILE A 54 11.99 -10.74 4.98
N PRO A 55 10.76 -10.27 4.69
CA PRO A 55 9.84 -10.98 3.81
C PRO A 55 10.42 -11.15 2.41
N SER A 56 11.10 -10.13 1.85
CA SER A 56 11.72 -10.24 0.52
C SER A 56 12.77 -11.35 0.46
N VAL A 57 13.62 -11.49 1.49
CA VAL A 57 14.62 -12.57 1.57
C VAL A 57 13.97 -13.93 1.78
N ILE A 58 12.94 -14.02 2.62
CA ILE A 58 12.18 -15.27 2.84
C ILE A 58 11.52 -15.71 1.52
N VAL A 59 10.89 -14.77 0.83
CA VAL A 59 10.22 -14.99 -0.46
C VAL A 59 11.22 -15.38 -1.57
N LEU A 60 12.44 -14.87 -1.51
CA LEU A 60 13.49 -15.21 -2.48
C LEU A 60 14.04 -16.63 -2.28
N ILE A 61 14.11 -17.11 -1.03
CA ILE A 61 14.79 -18.37 -0.68
C ILE A 61 13.81 -19.54 -0.50
N ALA A 62 12.64 -19.31 0.07
CA ALA A 62 11.74 -20.37 0.51
C ALA A 62 10.98 -21.10 -0.61
N PRO A 63 10.46 -20.44 -1.65
CA PRO A 63 9.59 -21.10 -2.62
C PRO A 63 10.32 -21.70 -3.83
N PRO A 64 9.86 -22.84 -4.38
CA PRO A 64 10.38 -23.37 -5.64
C PRO A 64 10.12 -22.38 -6.80
N PRO A 65 11.15 -21.99 -7.57
CA PRO A 65 11.08 -20.85 -8.49
C PRO A 65 10.09 -21.04 -9.65
N ALA A 66 9.77 -22.28 -10.01
CA ALA A 66 8.92 -22.60 -11.16
C ALA A 66 7.44 -22.24 -10.98
N VAL A 67 6.95 -22.08 -9.74
CA VAL A 67 5.52 -21.90 -9.45
C VAL A 67 5.28 -20.68 -8.58
N ALA A 68 6.10 -20.47 -7.55
CA ALA A 68 5.81 -19.45 -6.57
C ALA A 68 6.23 -18.03 -7.01
N TYR A 69 7.27 -17.89 -7.82
CA TYR A 69 7.72 -16.57 -8.27
C TYR A 69 6.66 -15.83 -9.11
N PRO A 70 6.06 -16.44 -10.16
CA PRO A 70 4.94 -15.82 -10.86
C PRO A 70 3.76 -15.49 -9.93
N PHE A 71 3.38 -16.42 -9.05
CA PHE A 71 2.31 -16.20 -8.09
C PHE A 71 2.55 -14.99 -7.17
N ILE A 72 3.77 -14.81 -6.67
CA ILE A 72 4.14 -13.68 -5.82
C ILE A 72 4.05 -12.36 -6.59
N LEU A 73 4.56 -12.34 -7.82
CA LEU A 73 4.45 -11.16 -8.69
C LEU A 73 2.99 -10.81 -8.95
N ASP A 74 2.13 -11.81 -9.18
CA ASP A 74 0.71 -11.60 -9.40
C ASP A 74 0.00 -11.08 -8.13
N VAL A 75 0.36 -11.59 -6.95
CA VAL A 75 -0.16 -11.11 -5.66
C VAL A 75 0.31 -9.69 -5.33
N GLU A 76 1.49 -9.27 -5.78
CA GLU A 76 1.98 -7.88 -5.62
C GLU A 76 1.35 -6.92 -6.65
N GLY A 77 1.25 -7.36 -7.90
CA GLY A 77 0.73 -6.56 -9.00
C GLY A 77 -0.77 -6.30 -8.90
N TYR A 78 -1.55 -7.29 -8.45
CA TYR A 78 -3.01 -7.19 -8.42
C TYR A 78 -3.55 -6.10 -7.46
N PRO A 79 -3.09 -5.99 -6.19
CA PRO A 79 -3.44 -4.87 -5.32
C PRO A 79 -3.00 -3.52 -5.87
N THR A 80 -1.81 -3.46 -6.47
CA THR A 80 -1.30 -2.23 -7.12
C THR A 80 -2.25 -1.77 -8.23
N GLN A 81 -2.82 -2.71 -8.98
CA GLN A 81 -3.79 -2.42 -10.02
C GLN A 81 -5.10 -1.83 -9.47
N ILE A 82 -5.58 -2.34 -8.34
CA ILE A 82 -6.75 -1.79 -7.64
C ILE A 82 -6.46 -0.36 -7.14
N ILE A 83 -5.27 -0.12 -6.59
CA ILE A 83 -4.84 1.23 -6.17
C ILE A 83 -4.82 2.18 -7.37
N ASN A 84 -4.26 1.76 -8.51
CA ASN A 84 -4.24 2.55 -9.74
C ASN A 84 -5.66 2.90 -10.22
N LEU A 85 -6.61 1.98 -10.10
CA LEU A 85 -8.03 2.23 -10.38
C LEU A 85 -8.58 3.36 -9.48
N PHE A 86 -8.32 3.30 -8.17
CA PHE A 86 -8.75 4.36 -7.25
C PHE A 86 -8.08 5.70 -7.53
N ILE A 87 -6.80 5.71 -7.92
CA ILE A 87 -6.07 6.93 -8.28
C ILE A 87 -6.70 7.60 -9.50
N VAL A 88 -7.01 6.85 -10.57
CA VAL A 88 -7.62 7.43 -11.77
C VAL A 88 -9.06 7.89 -11.51
N ILE A 89 -9.83 7.17 -10.69
CA ILE A 89 -11.16 7.63 -10.24
C ILE A 89 -11.03 8.93 -9.43
N GLY A 90 -10.06 9.00 -8.51
CA GLY A 90 -9.76 10.20 -7.73
C GLY A 90 -9.37 11.39 -8.61
N LEU A 91 -8.63 11.15 -9.70
CA LEU A 91 -8.31 12.17 -10.71
C LEU A 91 -9.58 12.74 -11.37
N PHE A 92 -10.51 11.88 -11.79
CA PHE A 92 -11.79 12.31 -12.35
C PHE A 92 -12.63 13.07 -11.32
N TRP A 93 -12.68 12.57 -10.08
CA TRP A 93 -13.42 13.20 -8.99
C TRP A 93 -12.90 14.60 -8.68
N LEU A 94 -11.57 14.77 -8.57
CA LEU A 94 -10.92 16.07 -8.34
C LEU A 94 -11.15 17.02 -9.53
N ARG A 95 -11.21 16.51 -10.75
CA ARG A 95 -11.46 17.30 -11.95
C ARG A 95 -12.89 17.83 -12.01
N TYR A 96 -13.86 17.07 -11.52
CA TYR A 96 -15.26 17.47 -11.49
C TYR A 96 -15.61 18.38 -10.29
N HIS A 97 -15.18 18.02 -9.08
CA HIS A 97 -15.59 18.72 -7.84
C HIS A 97 -14.75 19.95 -7.52
N LYS A 98 -13.51 20.01 -7.99
CA LYS A 98 -12.55 21.06 -7.64
C LYS A 98 -11.85 21.60 -8.90
N PRO A 99 -12.59 22.12 -9.89
CA PRO A 99 -12.00 22.60 -11.15
C PRO A 99 -11.00 23.75 -10.93
N ASN A 100 -11.19 24.55 -9.88
CA ASN A 100 -10.36 25.72 -9.54
C ASN A 100 -9.38 25.47 -8.38
N ALA A 101 -9.22 24.23 -7.90
CA ALA A 101 -8.28 23.96 -6.81
C ALA A 101 -6.84 23.96 -7.30
N ALA A 102 -6.09 24.96 -6.81
CA ALA A 102 -4.65 25.18 -6.98
C ALA A 102 -4.16 25.29 -8.45
N PRO A 103 -3.05 26.00 -8.71
CA PRO A 103 -2.44 25.98 -10.04
C PRO A 103 -2.06 24.54 -10.40
N ARG A 104 -2.66 23.99 -11.46
CA ARG A 104 -2.31 22.67 -12.00
C ARG A 104 -1.18 22.84 -13.02
N PRO A 105 0.08 22.52 -12.70
CA PRO A 105 1.20 22.66 -13.63
C PRO A 105 1.09 21.70 -14.82
N PHE A 106 0.33 20.60 -14.68
CA PHE A 106 0.12 19.61 -15.72
C PHE A 106 -1.35 19.19 -15.79
N LYS A 107 -1.90 19.10 -17.01
CA LYS A 107 -3.29 18.70 -17.28
C LYS A 107 -3.30 17.52 -18.24
N VAL A 108 -3.67 16.34 -17.72
CA VAL A 108 -3.80 15.12 -18.51
C VAL A 108 -4.92 15.26 -19.54
N TRP A 109 -4.68 14.72 -20.73
CA TRP A 109 -5.67 14.61 -21.80
C TRP A 109 -6.76 13.58 -21.41
N LEU A 110 -8.02 14.01 -21.37
CA LEU A 110 -9.12 13.18 -20.86
C LEU A 110 -9.29 11.83 -21.56
N PRO A 111 -9.17 11.73 -22.91
CA PRO A 111 -9.27 10.43 -23.58
C PRO A 111 -8.23 9.43 -23.09
N PHE A 112 -7.01 9.88 -22.79
CA PHE A 112 -5.95 9.02 -22.28
C PHE A 112 -6.24 8.53 -20.86
N ALA A 113 -6.81 9.39 -20.00
CA ALA A 113 -7.24 8.98 -18.67
C ALA A 113 -8.41 7.97 -18.71
N VAL A 114 -9.34 8.14 -19.66
CA VAL A 114 -10.45 7.17 -19.87
C VAL A 114 -9.91 5.84 -20.37
N PHE A 115 -8.96 5.84 -21.31
CA PHE A 115 -8.29 4.63 -21.77
C PHE A 115 -7.56 3.92 -20.62
N PHE A 116 -6.81 4.65 -19.80
CA PHE A 116 -6.15 4.09 -18.63
C PHE A 116 -7.14 3.50 -17.62
N LEU A 117 -8.27 4.17 -17.37
CA LEU A 117 -9.35 3.64 -16.53
C LEU A 117 -9.90 2.32 -17.09
N ALA A 118 -10.19 2.28 -18.40
CA ALA A 118 -10.67 1.07 -19.06
C ALA A 118 -9.65 -0.08 -18.98
N ALA A 119 -8.37 0.21 -19.20
CA ALA A 119 -7.29 -0.76 -19.03
C ALA A 119 -7.20 -1.27 -17.59
N CYS A 120 -7.40 -0.39 -16.60
CA CYS A 120 -7.38 -0.81 -15.20
C CYS A 120 -8.52 -1.75 -14.85
N ILE A 121 -9.73 -1.44 -15.32
CA ILE A 121 -10.91 -2.30 -15.15
C ILE A 121 -10.68 -3.64 -15.84
N PHE A 122 -10.15 -3.62 -17.06
CA PHE A 122 -9.84 -4.83 -17.81
C PHE A 122 -8.84 -5.72 -17.05
N LEU A 123 -7.74 -5.17 -16.53
CA LEU A 123 -6.72 -5.94 -15.79
C LEU A 123 -7.23 -6.52 -14.47
N ILE A 124 -8.26 -5.91 -13.85
CA ILE A 124 -8.89 -6.46 -12.64
C ILE A 124 -9.85 -7.60 -12.99
N ILE A 125 -10.56 -7.48 -14.12
CA ILE A 125 -11.56 -8.47 -14.55
C ILE A 125 -10.91 -9.66 -15.27
N ALA A 126 -9.86 -9.43 -16.06
CA ALA A 126 -9.23 -10.44 -16.90
C ALA A 126 -8.81 -11.71 -16.14
N PRO A 127 -8.25 -11.63 -14.92
CA PRO A 127 -7.95 -12.82 -14.12
C PRO A 127 -9.14 -13.69 -13.75
N PHE A 128 -10.36 -13.15 -13.73
CA PHE A 128 -11.57 -13.93 -13.44
C PHE A 128 -12.11 -14.67 -14.66
N LEU A 129 -11.68 -14.28 -15.87
CA LEU A 129 -12.07 -14.94 -17.10
C LEU A 129 -11.29 -16.25 -17.24
N LYS A 130 -12.03 -17.35 -17.32
CA LYS A 130 -11.44 -18.69 -17.41
C LYS A 130 -10.53 -18.81 -18.63
N PRO A 131 -9.23 -19.15 -18.48
CA PRO A 131 -8.36 -19.40 -19.61
C PRO A 131 -8.88 -20.61 -20.41
N ALA A 132 -8.82 -20.52 -21.75
CA ALA A 132 -9.40 -21.51 -22.66
C ALA A 132 -8.89 -22.94 -22.43
N ASN A 133 -7.69 -23.08 -21.86
CA ASN A 133 -7.03 -24.35 -21.61
C ASN A 133 -7.22 -24.89 -20.17
N GLY A 134 -7.95 -24.18 -19.29
CA GLY A 134 -8.17 -24.59 -17.90
C GLY A 134 -6.92 -24.63 -17.01
N VAL A 135 -5.75 -24.37 -17.58
CA VAL A 135 -4.45 -24.22 -16.92
C VAL A 135 -4.16 -22.73 -16.81
N GLY A 136 -4.09 -22.22 -15.58
CA GLY A 136 -3.61 -20.84 -15.33
C GLY A 136 -2.09 -20.74 -15.45
N ASP A 137 -1.56 -19.52 -15.33
CA ASP A 137 -0.11 -19.25 -15.47
C ASP A 137 0.76 -19.91 -14.36
N THR A 138 0.13 -20.49 -13.33
CA THR A 138 0.81 -21.14 -12.21
C THR A 138 0.21 -22.51 -11.83
N PRO A 139 0.45 -23.60 -12.59
CA PRO A 139 0.02 -24.95 -12.20
C PRO A 139 0.81 -25.43 -10.97
N PRO A 140 0.20 -26.07 -9.94
CA PRO A 140 -1.19 -26.56 -9.83
C PRO A 140 -2.16 -25.58 -9.12
N LEU A 141 -1.78 -24.31 -8.92
CA LEU A 141 -2.60 -23.36 -8.18
C LEU A 141 -3.79 -22.87 -9.03
N PRO A 142 -4.98 -22.65 -8.42
CA PRO A 142 -6.11 -22.06 -9.11
C PRO A 142 -5.77 -20.67 -9.65
N TYR A 143 -6.15 -20.39 -10.91
CA TYR A 143 -5.83 -19.13 -11.59
C TYR A 143 -6.35 -17.88 -10.87
N TYR A 144 -7.43 -17.98 -10.09
CA TYR A 144 -8.02 -16.88 -9.33
C TYR A 144 -7.43 -16.73 -7.93
N LEU A 145 -6.53 -17.62 -7.51
CA LEU A 145 -6.03 -17.66 -6.13
C LEU A 145 -5.28 -16.37 -5.78
N TYR A 146 -4.41 -15.87 -6.66
CA TYR A 146 -3.66 -14.64 -6.41
C TYR A 146 -4.59 -13.43 -6.26
N CYS A 147 -5.66 -13.36 -7.06
CA CYS A 147 -6.67 -12.29 -6.95
C CYS A 147 -7.38 -12.34 -5.59
N LEU A 148 -7.78 -13.54 -5.17
CA LEU A 148 -8.46 -13.72 -3.88
C LEU A 148 -7.55 -13.35 -2.71
N VAL A 149 -6.28 -13.77 -2.76
CA VAL A 149 -5.26 -13.42 -1.76
C VAL A 149 -5.02 -11.91 -1.74
N GLY A 150 -4.85 -11.27 -2.90
CA GLY A 150 -4.67 -9.82 -3.00
C GLY A 150 -5.86 -9.04 -2.42
N ILE A 151 -7.10 -9.45 -2.74
CA ILE A 151 -8.31 -8.84 -2.17
C ILE A 151 -8.38 -9.06 -0.66
N ALA A 152 -8.08 -10.27 -0.18
CA ALA A 152 -8.10 -10.59 1.24
C ALA A 152 -7.09 -9.74 2.03
N VAL A 153 -5.89 -9.53 1.50
CA VAL A 153 -4.86 -8.68 2.10
C VAL A 153 -5.32 -7.22 2.15
N MET A 154 -5.88 -6.69 1.05
CA MET A 154 -6.42 -5.33 1.04
C MET A 154 -7.59 -5.17 2.03
N ALA A 155 -8.52 -6.13 2.05
CA ALA A 155 -9.65 -6.14 2.95
C ALA A 155 -9.21 -6.20 4.41
N ALA A 156 -8.22 -7.04 4.74
CA ALA A 156 -7.63 -7.13 6.08
C ALA A 156 -7.03 -5.78 6.52
N GLY A 157 -6.35 -5.06 5.61
CA GLY A 157 -5.84 -3.72 5.88
C GLY A 157 -6.95 -2.70 6.19
N VAL A 158 -8.03 -2.71 5.41
CA VAL A 158 -9.21 -1.85 5.64
C VAL A 158 -9.90 -2.20 6.97
N LEU A 159 -10.09 -3.49 7.25
CA LEU A 159 -10.68 -3.97 8.49
C LEU A 159 -9.84 -3.59 9.71
N TYR A 160 -8.52 -3.75 9.63
CA TYR A 160 -7.59 -3.33 10.67
C TYR A 160 -7.69 -1.83 10.95
N TRP A 161 -7.68 -1.00 9.90
CA TRP A 161 -7.84 0.45 10.03
C TRP A 161 -9.22 0.84 10.60
N ALA A 162 -10.30 0.21 10.13
CA ALA A 162 -11.65 0.45 10.61
C ALA A 162 -11.81 0.05 12.07
N CYS A 163 -11.28 -1.11 12.46
CA CYS A 163 -11.22 -1.57 13.84
C CYS A 163 -10.50 -0.54 14.72
N TRP A 164 -9.33 -0.07 14.32
CA TRP A 164 -8.61 0.99 15.04
C TRP A 164 -9.40 2.29 15.18
N ARG A 165 -10.21 2.67 14.19
CA ARG A 165 -11.02 3.90 14.23
C ARG A 165 -12.32 3.76 15.04
N ILE A 166 -12.85 2.55 15.18
CA ILE A 166 -14.15 2.28 15.80
C ILE A 166 -14.00 1.79 17.24
N VAL A 167 -13.05 0.89 17.53
CA VAL A 167 -12.82 0.32 18.87
C VAL A 167 -12.65 1.38 19.97
N PRO A 168 -11.86 2.47 19.80
CA PRO A 168 -11.71 3.49 20.84
C PRO A 168 -13.02 4.23 21.12
N ARG A 169 -13.86 4.43 20.10
CA ARG A 169 -15.17 5.07 20.23
C ARG A 169 -16.14 4.22 21.02
N TRP A 170 -16.07 2.89 20.89
CA TRP A 170 -16.85 1.98 21.74
C TRP A 170 -16.42 2.02 23.21
N PHE A 171 -15.15 2.32 23.50
CA PHE A 171 -14.64 2.49 24.86
C PHE A 171 -14.72 3.93 25.39
N GLY A 172 -15.37 4.86 24.67
CA GLY A 172 -15.53 6.25 25.11
C GLY A 172 -14.25 7.08 25.07
N TYR A 173 -13.27 6.71 24.24
CA TYR A 173 -12.03 7.46 24.02
C TYR A 173 -12.03 8.10 22.62
N ASP A 174 -11.75 9.39 22.56
CA ASP A 174 -11.46 10.09 21.31
C ASP A 174 -9.95 10.15 21.10
N PHE A 175 -9.50 9.66 19.95
CA PHE A 175 -8.12 9.82 19.51
C PHE A 175 -7.91 11.26 19.03
N VAL A 176 -7.31 12.09 19.88
CA VAL A 176 -6.93 13.46 19.52
C VAL A 176 -5.57 13.39 18.81
N PRO A 177 -5.47 13.80 17.53
CA PRO A 177 -4.20 13.89 16.83
C PRO A 177 -3.35 14.99 17.48
N ARG A 178 -2.30 14.60 18.19
CA ARG A 178 -1.27 15.52 18.72
C ARG A 178 -0.06 15.45 17.79
N LYS A 179 0.31 16.58 17.21
CA LYS A 179 1.58 16.69 16.46
C LYS A 179 2.72 16.77 17.47
N GLU A 180 3.55 15.74 17.55
CA GLU A 180 4.77 15.74 18.34
C GLU A 180 5.99 15.85 17.42
N LYS A 181 6.97 16.67 17.81
CA LYS A 181 8.27 16.71 17.14
C LYS A 181 9.16 15.65 17.77
N LEU A 182 9.68 14.71 16.97
CA LEU A 182 10.73 13.80 17.41
C LEU A 182 12.06 14.55 17.57
N ARG A 183 13.02 13.91 18.24
CA ARG A 183 14.37 14.45 18.52
C ARG A 183 15.15 14.87 17.27
N ASP A 184 14.77 14.36 16.09
CA ASP A 184 15.35 14.66 14.78
C ASP A 184 14.66 15.81 14.04
N GLY A 185 13.64 16.44 14.65
CA GLY A 185 12.85 17.51 14.05
C GLY A 185 11.66 17.04 13.22
N THR A 186 11.46 15.73 13.04
CA THR A 186 10.33 15.16 12.29
C THR A 186 9.01 15.38 13.05
N VAL A 187 8.02 15.98 12.38
CA VAL A 187 6.66 16.13 12.93
C VAL A 187 5.89 14.83 12.69
N VAL A 188 5.44 14.18 13.76
CA VAL A 188 4.63 12.96 13.70
C VAL A 188 3.30 13.21 14.37
N THR A 189 2.23 12.76 13.74
CA THR A 189 0.90 12.77 14.32
C THR A 189 0.77 11.56 15.25
N VAL A 190 0.74 11.81 16.54
CA VAL A 190 0.55 10.80 17.57
C VAL A 190 -0.87 10.93 18.09
N PHE A 191 -1.61 9.83 18.14
CA PHE A 191 -2.96 9.82 18.68
C PHE A 191 -2.91 9.60 20.20
N SER A 192 -3.39 10.58 20.97
CA SER A 192 -3.59 10.45 22.41
C SER A 192 -5.06 10.18 22.68
N ALA A 193 -5.35 9.12 23.44
CA ALA A 193 -6.71 8.80 23.86
C ALA A 193 -7.18 9.80 24.93
N LYS A 194 -8.15 10.66 24.60
CA LYS A 194 -8.84 11.52 25.56
C LYS A 194 -10.17 10.85 25.92
N LYS A 195 -10.43 10.65 27.21
CA LYS A 195 -11.73 10.16 27.68
C LYS A 195 -12.80 11.19 27.32
N ARG A 196 -13.90 10.73 26.71
CA ARG A 196 -15.05 11.56 26.36
C ARG A 196 -15.75 11.95 27.67
N ASP A 197 -15.87 13.25 27.91
CA ASP A 197 -16.63 13.82 29.03
C ASP A 197 -18.13 13.55 28.85
#